data_AF-A0NW73-F1
#
_entry.id   AF-A0NW73-F1
#
_cell.length_a   1.000
_cell.length_b   1.000
_cell.length_c   1.000
_cell.angle_alpha   90.00
_cell.angle_beta   90.00
_cell.angle_gamma   90.00
#
_symmetry.space_group_name_H-M   'P 1'
#
loop_
_entity.id
_entity.type
_entity.pdbx_description
1 polymer ?
#
loop_
_entity_poly.entity_id
_entity_poly.type
_entity_poly.pdbx_seq_one_letter_code
_entity_poly.pdbx_strand_id
1 'polypeptide(L)'
;MCFGLLACSDNVPSGDPQSGLKRDMRGYKASPGVLVAEDGTPHWIQSAVTGYKETTLDTDLPAKVVMQQPTAFCRFRKPNLGEYIGNVHVGTGNMHAPIYTWSKTKIRERAQKLAENAQKPADDPRKIRDDTMVLSAKDDSFPVVDVVVTETEKPVYLILQNEFGKILWNIHLAPGARISHVVALGVGDIAFANLDPDVPVEMVGARTLRSCGVQPWRQMQDHWLFVRNAKENPSLHEEPVAKNKAAYRKYDSWFKSAFGIRSEQNLAGVERSTHVLVGPLPETLDDRVPFRPLGGSLVIMTPVENIAVAGKSGYEDKAMAQIRPLVDKALGRDSTANTNSGS
;
A
#
# COMPACT_ATOMS: atom_id res chain seq x y z
N MET A 1 18.56 24.55 -5.67
CA MET A 1 19.69 24.74 -4.74
C MET A 1 19.31 24.13 -3.40
N CYS A 2 19.99 23.05 -3.00
CA CYS A 2 19.74 22.37 -1.73
C CYS A 2 20.66 22.94 -0.64
N PHE A 3 20.08 23.42 0.46
CA PHE A 3 20.79 23.74 1.70
C PHE A 3 20.22 22.86 2.82
N GLY A 4 21.05 22.02 3.43
CA GLY A 4 20.76 21.35 4.72
C GLY A 4 20.91 19.82 4.76
N LEU A 5 22.13 19.35 5.06
CA LEU A 5 22.53 18.20 5.92
C LEU A 5 21.67 16.92 6.09
N LEU A 6 20.83 16.53 5.13
CA LEU A 6 20.39 15.15 4.93
C LEU A 6 20.71 14.76 3.48
N ALA A 7 21.62 13.82 3.31
CA ALA A 7 22.23 13.48 2.03
C ALA A 7 21.20 13.04 0.98
N CYS A 8 20.80 13.98 0.11
CA CYS A 8 20.28 13.65 -1.22
C CYS A 8 21.51 13.19 -2.04
N SER A 9 21.78 11.89 -2.06
CA SER A 9 22.86 11.33 -2.86
C SER A 9 22.27 10.69 -4.09
N ASP A 10 22.53 11.30 -5.25
CA ASP A 10 22.25 10.72 -6.57
C ASP A 10 23.21 9.56 -6.91
N ASN A 11 24.19 9.29 -6.04
CA ASN A 11 25.07 8.15 -6.18
C ASN A 11 24.30 6.85 -5.96
N VAL A 12 24.41 5.96 -6.94
CA VAL A 12 23.93 4.59 -6.84
C VAL A 12 24.78 3.85 -5.80
N PRO A 13 24.19 3.21 -4.79
CA PRO A 13 24.94 2.38 -3.84
C PRO A 13 25.76 1.29 -4.56
N SER A 14 26.97 1.03 -4.08
CA SER A 14 27.89 0.04 -4.69
C SER A 14 27.61 -1.42 -4.36
N GLY A 15 26.65 -1.69 -3.45
CA GLY A 15 26.28 -3.05 -3.05
C GLY A 15 25.35 -3.76 -4.04
N ASP A 16 25.14 -5.06 -3.82
CA ASP A 16 24.16 -5.84 -4.59
C ASP A 16 22.72 -5.54 -4.13
N PRO A 17 21.82 -5.01 -4.98
CA PRO A 17 20.44 -4.73 -4.62
C PRO A 17 19.64 -5.98 -4.22
N GLN A 18 20.06 -7.18 -4.64
CA GLN A 18 19.47 -8.45 -4.22
C GLN A 18 19.55 -8.65 -2.69
N SER A 19 20.58 -8.10 -2.04
CA SER A 19 20.74 -8.16 -0.58
C SER A 19 19.61 -7.45 0.19
N GLY A 20 18.92 -6.51 -0.48
CA GLY A 20 17.78 -5.81 0.09
C GLY A 20 16.44 -6.56 -0.03
N LEU A 21 16.42 -7.74 -0.67
CA LEU A 21 15.25 -8.63 -0.76
C LEU A 21 15.30 -9.72 0.32
N LYS A 22 14.38 -9.65 1.29
CA LYS A 22 14.23 -10.68 2.33
C LYS A 22 13.05 -11.58 2.03
N ARG A 23 13.22 -12.90 2.10
CA ARG A 23 12.11 -13.85 1.92
C ARG A 23 11.02 -13.62 2.97
N ASP A 24 9.77 -13.72 2.53
CA ASP A 24 8.57 -13.59 3.33
C ASP A 24 7.56 -14.69 2.90
N MET A 25 6.42 -14.76 3.58
CA MET A 25 5.44 -15.83 3.44
C MET A 25 4.99 -16.07 2.01
N ARG A 26 4.81 -15.02 1.21
CA ARG A 26 4.31 -15.09 -0.16
C ARG A 26 5.19 -14.31 -1.14
N GLY A 27 6.49 -14.26 -0.92
CA GLY A 27 7.42 -13.60 -1.82
C GLY A 27 8.62 -12.98 -1.12
N TYR A 28 9.04 -11.83 -1.62
CA TYR A 28 10.07 -11.01 -1.01
C TYR A 28 9.50 -9.75 -0.38
N LYS A 29 10.18 -9.29 0.66
CA LYS A 29 10.11 -7.96 1.23
C LYS A 29 11.32 -7.16 0.77
N ALA A 30 11.05 -6.15 -0.06
CA ALA A 30 12.04 -5.17 -0.48
C ALA A 30 12.30 -4.15 0.63
N SER A 31 13.58 -3.84 0.83
CA SER A 31 14.03 -2.76 1.72
C SER A 31 13.81 -1.40 1.06
N PRO A 32 13.68 -0.29 1.81
CA PRO A 32 13.37 1.03 1.26
C PRO A 32 14.28 1.54 0.14
N GLY A 33 15.51 1.06 -0.03
CA GLY A 33 16.36 1.46 -1.15
C GLY A 33 16.16 0.67 -2.45
N VAL A 34 15.34 -0.39 -2.45
CA VAL A 34 15.26 -1.35 -3.55
C VAL A 34 14.06 -1.06 -4.45
N LEU A 35 14.36 -0.94 -5.74
CA LEU A 35 13.44 -0.84 -6.86
C LEU A 35 13.31 -2.19 -7.53
N VAL A 36 12.07 -2.65 -7.77
CA VAL A 36 11.83 -3.93 -8.43
C VAL A 36 11.31 -3.68 -9.85
N ALA A 37 12.10 -4.06 -10.84
CA ALA A 37 11.73 -4.04 -12.26
C ALA A 37 10.91 -5.27 -12.64
N GLU A 38 10.67 -5.44 -13.96
CA GLU A 38 9.69 -6.39 -14.49
C GLU A 38 9.82 -7.80 -13.95
N ASP A 39 10.55 -8.77 -14.48
CA ASP A 39 10.72 -10.13 -13.94
C ASP A 39 11.12 -10.33 -12.43
N GLY A 40 11.02 -9.32 -11.57
CA GLY A 40 11.42 -9.34 -10.16
C GLY A 40 12.86 -8.89 -9.95
N THR A 41 13.55 -8.42 -11.00
CA THR A 41 14.93 -7.96 -10.91
C THR A 41 15.05 -6.73 -10.00
N PRO A 42 15.90 -6.79 -8.95
CA PRO A 42 16.11 -5.67 -8.07
C PRO A 42 17.19 -4.72 -8.60
N HIS A 43 16.95 -3.43 -8.43
CA HIS A 43 17.89 -2.34 -8.64
C HIS A 43 17.89 -1.45 -7.39
N TRP A 44 18.90 -0.58 -7.26
CA TRP A 44 18.79 0.54 -6.34
C TRP A 44 17.86 1.59 -6.94
N ILE A 45 17.00 2.21 -6.14
CA ILE A 45 16.09 3.26 -6.62
C ILE A 45 16.86 4.41 -7.28
N GLN A 46 18.04 4.75 -6.74
CA GLN A 46 18.92 5.79 -7.32
C GLN A 46 19.34 5.48 -8.75
N SER A 47 19.31 4.21 -9.20
CA SER A 47 19.60 3.87 -10.59
C SER A 47 18.56 4.42 -11.57
N ALA A 48 17.30 4.59 -11.13
CA ALA A 48 16.21 5.10 -11.96
C ALA A 48 15.71 6.48 -11.55
N VAL A 49 16.04 6.95 -10.35
CA VAL A 49 15.45 8.14 -9.74
C VAL A 49 16.54 9.08 -9.20
N THR A 50 16.39 10.37 -9.48
CA THR A 50 17.23 11.45 -8.96
C THR A 50 16.55 12.11 -7.77
N GLY A 51 17.31 12.44 -6.72
CA GLY A 51 16.81 13.11 -5.52
C GLY A 51 15.94 12.24 -4.61
N TYR A 52 16.10 10.91 -4.66
CA TYR A 52 15.35 9.98 -3.82
C TYR A 52 15.52 10.31 -2.32
N LYS A 53 14.38 10.31 -1.62
CA LYS A 53 14.32 10.29 -0.16
C LYS A 53 13.22 9.32 0.29
N GLU A 54 13.45 8.64 1.41
CA GLU A 54 12.43 7.79 2.01
C GLU A 54 11.26 8.64 2.51
N THR A 55 10.03 8.16 2.27
CA THR A 55 8.81 8.81 2.77
C THR A 55 8.73 8.66 4.28
N THR A 56 8.49 9.76 5.00
CA THR A 56 8.34 9.75 6.47
C THR A 56 6.91 10.07 6.92
N LEU A 57 6.54 9.52 8.08
CA LEU A 57 5.22 9.69 8.69
C LEU A 57 4.98 11.06 9.35
N ASP A 58 6.00 11.92 9.44
CA ASP A 58 5.89 13.18 10.16
C ASP A 58 6.03 14.40 9.26
N THR A 59 6.78 14.32 8.16
CA THR A 59 7.09 15.49 7.33
C THR A 59 6.49 15.46 5.93
N ASP A 60 6.18 14.28 5.37
CA ASP A 60 5.71 14.17 3.97
C ASP A 60 4.18 14.27 3.87
N LEU A 61 3.61 15.31 4.48
CA LEU A 61 2.17 15.57 4.48
C LEU A 61 1.69 16.02 3.09
N PRO A 62 0.69 15.36 2.48
CA PRO A 62 0.10 15.86 1.25
C PRO A 62 -0.60 17.20 1.50
N ALA A 63 -0.57 18.08 0.50
CA ALA A 63 -1.24 19.38 0.58
C ALA A 63 -2.76 19.23 0.56
N LYS A 64 -3.26 18.24 -0.19
CA LYS A 64 -4.70 18.03 -0.39
C LYS A 64 -5.00 16.56 -0.58
N VAL A 65 -6.09 16.10 0.02
CA VAL A 65 -6.70 14.80 -0.25
C VAL A 65 -8.08 15.01 -0.82
N VAL A 66 -8.38 14.39 -1.96
CA VAL A 66 -9.69 14.38 -2.59
C VAL A 66 -10.21 12.95 -2.70
N MET A 67 -11.51 12.81 -2.48
CA MET A 67 -12.19 11.52 -2.57
C MET A 67 -12.79 11.37 -3.97
N GLN A 68 -12.58 10.22 -4.59
CA GLN A 68 -13.17 9.85 -5.88
C GLN A 68 -13.88 8.51 -5.75
N GLN A 69 -15.08 8.41 -6.32
CA GLN A 69 -15.86 7.18 -6.25
C GLN A 69 -15.16 6.03 -6.98
N PRO A 70 -15.13 4.83 -6.38
CA PRO A 70 -14.56 3.66 -7.04
C PRO A 70 -15.43 3.20 -8.21
N THR A 71 -14.81 2.55 -9.19
CA THR A 71 -15.47 1.86 -10.28
C THR A 71 -16.38 0.75 -9.73
N ALA A 72 -17.64 0.76 -10.17
CA ALA A 72 -18.69 -0.14 -9.66
C ALA A 72 -18.99 -1.35 -10.58
N PHE A 73 -18.23 -1.52 -11.67
CA PHE A 73 -18.47 -2.54 -12.68
C PHE A 73 -17.21 -3.36 -13.01
N CYS A 74 -17.42 -4.52 -13.62
CA CYS A 74 -16.36 -5.50 -13.93
C CYS A 74 -15.87 -5.45 -15.40
N ARG A 75 -16.06 -4.31 -16.07
CA ARG A 75 -15.71 -4.11 -17.48
C ARG A 75 -14.77 -2.91 -17.58
N PHE A 76 -13.50 -3.18 -17.87
CA PHE A 76 -12.48 -2.14 -17.97
C PHE A 76 -12.28 -1.75 -19.42
N ARG A 77 -11.69 -0.56 -19.63
CA ARG A 77 -11.02 -0.29 -20.90
C ARG A 77 -9.97 -1.38 -21.11
N LYS A 78 -9.84 -1.91 -22.33
CA LYS A 78 -8.71 -2.81 -22.64
C LYS A 78 -7.51 -1.98 -23.08
N PRO A 79 -6.27 -2.46 -22.84
CA PRO A 79 -5.10 -1.87 -23.46
C PRO A 79 -5.23 -1.86 -24.99
N ASN A 80 -4.88 -0.73 -25.60
CA ASN A 80 -4.82 -0.58 -27.05
C ASN A 80 -3.52 -1.20 -27.60
N LEU A 81 -3.50 -1.60 -28.88
CA LEU A 81 -2.35 -2.24 -29.54
C LEU A 81 -1.05 -1.40 -29.55
N GLY A 82 -1.14 -0.08 -29.35
CA GLY A 82 0.02 0.83 -29.28
C GLY A 82 0.44 1.23 -27.86
N GLU A 83 -0.25 0.73 -26.84
CA GLU A 83 0.06 1.05 -25.45
C GLU A 83 1.08 0.05 -24.88
N TYR A 84 2.00 0.56 -24.06
CA TYR A 84 2.84 -0.27 -23.21
C TYR A 84 2.03 -0.68 -21.98
N ILE A 85 2.01 -1.97 -21.65
CA ILE A 85 1.29 -2.43 -20.46
C ILE A 85 2.24 -2.44 -19.28
N GLY A 86 2.12 -1.44 -18.41
CA GLY A 86 2.79 -1.42 -17.12
C GLY A 86 2.01 -2.24 -16.11
N ASN A 87 2.42 -3.48 -15.86
CA ASN A 87 1.72 -4.39 -14.97
C ASN A 87 2.45 -4.51 -13.63
N VAL A 88 1.84 -4.00 -12.55
CA VAL A 88 2.41 -4.00 -11.21
C VAL A 88 1.56 -4.86 -10.28
N HIS A 89 2.20 -5.72 -9.49
CA HIS A 89 1.51 -6.51 -8.48
C HIS A 89 2.32 -6.62 -7.21
N VAL A 90 1.79 -6.04 -6.13
CA VAL A 90 2.37 -6.09 -4.80
C VAL A 90 1.40 -6.78 -3.83
N GLY A 91 1.92 -7.32 -2.73
CA GLY A 91 1.06 -7.68 -1.61
C GLY A 91 0.58 -6.42 -0.88
N THR A 92 1.55 -5.58 -0.49
CA THR A 92 1.35 -4.27 0.17
C THR A 92 2.61 -3.41 -0.02
N GLY A 93 2.53 -2.11 0.31
CA GLY A 93 3.71 -1.26 0.51
C GLY A 93 4.48 -1.61 1.79
N ASN A 94 5.78 -1.27 1.81
CA ASN A 94 6.64 -1.40 3.00
C ASN A 94 7.07 -0.03 3.59
N MET A 95 6.83 1.08 2.88
CA MET A 95 6.86 2.45 3.40
C MET A 95 5.44 2.90 3.77
N HIS A 96 5.30 3.98 4.55
CA HIS A 96 3.99 4.47 4.97
C HIS A 96 3.86 6.00 4.84
N ALA A 97 2.69 6.46 4.40
CA ALA A 97 2.34 7.87 4.28
C ALA A 97 1.69 8.39 5.56
N PRO A 98 1.80 9.70 5.85
CA PRO A 98 1.11 10.35 6.97
C PRO A 98 -0.39 10.59 6.69
N ILE A 99 -1.05 9.57 6.16
CA ILE A 99 -2.47 9.53 5.85
C ILE A 99 -3.02 8.30 6.54
N TYR A 100 -3.90 8.51 7.51
CA TYR A 100 -4.43 7.47 8.38
C TYR A 100 -5.92 7.28 8.11
N THR A 101 -6.37 6.04 8.01
CA THR A 101 -7.78 5.69 7.85
C THR A 101 -8.20 4.58 8.79
N TRP A 102 -9.42 4.70 9.33
CA TRP A 102 -9.99 3.73 10.26
C TRP A 102 -11.52 3.71 10.16
N SER A 103 -12.11 2.57 10.51
CA SER A 103 -13.57 2.41 10.57
C SER A 103 -14.10 2.60 11.98
N LYS A 104 -15.39 2.90 12.10
CA LYS A 104 -16.09 2.92 13.40
C LYS A 104 -16.05 1.56 14.10
N THR A 105 -16.03 0.46 13.33
CA THR A 105 -15.88 -0.89 13.89
C THR A 105 -14.50 -1.04 14.54
N LYS A 106 -13.42 -0.60 13.87
CA LYS A 106 -12.07 -0.65 14.44
C LYS A 106 -11.96 0.18 15.72
N ILE A 107 -12.61 1.35 15.78
CA ILE A 107 -12.66 2.18 16.99
C ILE A 107 -13.37 1.47 18.14
N ARG A 108 -14.50 0.79 17.88
CA ARG A 108 -15.23 0.01 18.89
C ARG A 108 -14.42 -1.17 19.41
N GLU A 109 -13.79 -1.94 18.52
CA GLU A 109 -12.93 -3.07 18.89
C GLU A 109 -11.75 -2.62 19.77
N ARG A 110 -11.16 -1.47 19.43
CA ARG A 110 -10.08 -0.85 20.20
C ARG A 110 -10.53 -0.40 21.59
N ALA A 111 -11.68 0.27 21.67
CA ALA A 111 -12.26 0.68 22.94
C ALA A 111 -12.59 -0.52 23.83
N GLN A 112 -13.17 -1.57 23.27
CA GLN A 112 -13.44 -2.80 24.01
C GLN A 112 -12.16 -3.42 24.57
N LYS A 113 -11.12 -3.57 23.74
CA LYS A 113 -9.82 -4.09 24.19
C LYS A 113 -9.23 -3.25 25.33
N LEU A 114 -9.29 -1.91 25.25
CA LEU A 114 -8.83 -1.02 26.33
C LEU A 114 -9.64 -1.19 27.61
N ALA A 115 -10.96 -1.26 27.52
CA ALA A 115 -11.81 -1.47 28.69
C ALA A 115 -11.51 -2.82 29.37
N GLU A 116 -11.40 -3.90 28.59
CA GLU A 116 -11.02 -5.23 29.08
C GLU A 116 -9.64 -5.22 29.76
N ASN A 117 -8.67 -4.50 29.21
CA ASN A 117 -7.34 -4.37 29.81
C ASN A 117 -7.34 -3.51 31.09
N ALA A 118 -8.12 -2.44 31.12
CA ALA A 118 -8.24 -1.56 32.29
C ALA A 118 -8.84 -2.29 33.51
N GLN A 119 -9.71 -3.28 33.29
CA GLN A 119 -10.30 -4.12 34.33
C GLN A 119 -9.33 -5.18 34.89
N LYS A 120 -8.20 -5.45 34.23
CA LYS A 120 -7.22 -6.42 34.74
C LYS A 120 -6.54 -5.92 36.01
N PRO A 121 -6.24 -6.81 36.99
CA PRO A 121 -5.43 -6.49 38.16
C PRO A 121 -4.09 -5.84 37.77
N ALA A 122 -3.57 -4.95 38.61
CA ALA A 122 -2.33 -4.21 38.32
C ALA A 122 -1.10 -5.12 38.17
N ASP A 123 -1.14 -6.29 38.80
CA ASP A 123 -0.13 -7.35 38.80
C ASP A 123 -0.37 -8.44 37.74
N ASP A 124 -1.45 -8.37 36.95
CA ASP A 124 -1.70 -9.34 35.88
C ASP A 124 -0.60 -9.20 34.81
N PRO A 125 0.21 -10.24 34.53
CA PRO A 125 1.27 -10.17 33.52
C PRO A 125 0.74 -9.95 32.09
N ARG A 126 -0.56 -10.10 31.88
CA ARG A 126 -1.26 -9.83 30.61
C ARG A 126 -1.85 -8.42 30.56
N LYS A 127 -1.67 -7.59 31.60
CA LYS A 127 -2.03 -6.18 31.57
C LYS A 127 -0.99 -5.43 30.75
N ILE A 128 -1.42 -4.93 29.61
CA ILE A 128 -0.57 -4.17 28.70
C ILE A 128 -0.69 -2.70 29.10
N ARG A 129 0.37 -1.89 28.91
CA ARG A 129 0.24 -0.44 29.14
C ARG A 129 -0.70 0.16 28.09
N ASP A 130 -1.63 1.00 28.52
CA ASP A 130 -2.68 1.55 27.65
C ASP A 130 -2.11 2.31 26.43
N ASP A 131 -0.93 2.92 26.57
CA ASP A 131 -0.19 3.62 25.50
C ASP A 131 0.37 2.67 24.43
N THR A 132 0.66 1.41 24.78
CA THR A 132 1.17 0.39 23.85
C THR A 132 0.07 -0.39 23.13
N MET A 133 -1.19 -0.30 23.58
CA MET A 133 -2.15 -1.36 23.30
C MET A 133 -3.02 -1.17 22.05
N VAL A 134 -3.16 0.05 21.51
CA VAL A 134 -4.32 0.31 20.64
C VAL A 134 -4.09 1.15 19.38
N LEU A 135 -3.02 1.92 19.28
CA LEU A 135 -2.75 2.74 18.09
C LEU A 135 -1.47 2.31 17.41
N SER A 136 -1.51 1.20 16.67
CA SER A 136 -0.50 1.02 15.61
C SER A 136 -0.80 2.05 14.53
N ALA A 137 -0.16 3.22 14.64
CA ALA A 137 -0.14 4.24 13.60
C ALA A 137 0.19 3.62 12.23
N LYS A 138 1.05 2.60 12.22
CA LYS A 138 1.40 1.83 11.02
C LYS A 138 0.24 1.03 10.41
N ASP A 139 -0.66 0.48 11.22
CA ASP A 139 -1.81 -0.30 10.73
C ASP A 139 -2.90 0.60 10.15
N ASP A 140 -2.96 1.86 10.59
CA ASP A 140 -3.91 2.84 10.11
C ASP A 140 -3.34 3.75 9.02
N SER A 141 -2.03 3.90 8.93
CA SER A 141 -1.41 4.64 7.85
C SER A 141 -1.50 3.90 6.52
N PHE A 142 -1.55 4.65 5.42
CA PHE A 142 -1.47 4.08 4.08
C PHE A 142 -0.05 3.53 3.82
N PRO A 143 0.10 2.24 3.49
CA PRO A 143 1.30 1.74 2.86
C PRO A 143 1.50 2.44 1.51
N VAL A 144 2.75 2.77 1.18
CA VAL A 144 3.12 3.49 -0.04
C VAL A 144 3.98 2.59 -0.92
N VAL A 145 3.72 2.65 -2.23
CA VAL A 145 4.62 2.14 -3.26
C VAL A 145 4.86 3.25 -4.28
N ASP A 146 6.13 3.58 -4.48
CA ASP A 146 6.55 4.47 -5.56
C ASP A 146 6.55 3.69 -6.88
N VAL A 147 5.84 4.20 -7.87
CA VAL A 147 5.76 3.63 -9.23
C VAL A 147 6.56 4.53 -10.15
N VAL A 148 7.73 4.06 -10.54
CA VAL A 148 8.66 4.78 -11.42
C VAL A 148 8.39 4.37 -12.86
N VAL A 149 7.85 5.29 -13.66
CA VAL A 149 7.46 5.07 -15.05
C VAL A 149 8.51 5.71 -15.97
N THR A 150 9.28 4.87 -16.67
CA THR A 150 10.39 5.27 -17.55
C THR A 150 10.14 4.97 -19.02
N GLU A 151 9.06 4.27 -19.35
CA GLU A 151 8.63 4.07 -20.74
C GLU A 151 8.19 5.40 -21.38
N THR A 152 8.93 5.82 -22.42
CA THR A 152 8.71 7.09 -23.13
C THR A 152 8.29 6.92 -24.58
N GLU A 153 8.57 5.76 -25.19
CA GLU A 153 8.25 5.50 -26.60
C GLU A 153 6.75 5.35 -26.80
N LYS A 154 6.08 4.66 -25.87
CA LYS A 154 4.65 4.35 -25.92
C LYS A 154 3.89 4.94 -24.74
N PRO A 155 2.63 5.33 -24.93
CA PRO A 155 1.77 5.63 -23.81
C PRO A 155 1.57 4.38 -22.94
N VAL A 156 1.68 4.55 -21.62
CA VAL A 156 1.57 3.47 -20.64
C VAL A 156 0.10 3.27 -20.25
N TYR A 157 -0.38 2.03 -20.39
CA TYR A 157 -1.56 1.51 -19.71
C TYR A 157 -1.10 0.90 -18.39
N LEU A 158 -1.40 1.54 -17.27
CA LEU A 158 -0.92 1.11 -15.96
C LEU A 158 -1.98 0.23 -15.26
N ILE A 159 -1.61 -1.00 -14.92
CA ILE A 159 -2.42 -1.91 -14.10
C ILE A 159 -1.72 -2.09 -12.75
N LEU A 160 -2.37 -1.65 -11.68
CA LEU A 160 -1.83 -1.65 -10.33
C LEU A 160 -2.63 -2.62 -9.46
N GLN A 161 -1.98 -3.66 -8.95
CA GLN A 161 -2.65 -4.72 -8.21
C GLN A 161 -2.09 -4.79 -6.79
N ASN A 162 -2.95 -4.80 -5.78
CA ASN A 162 -2.56 -5.10 -4.41
C ASN A 162 -3.38 -6.25 -3.80
N GLU A 163 -2.68 -7.26 -3.30
CA GLU A 163 -3.31 -8.47 -2.73
C GLU A 163 -3.92 -8.21 -1.36
N PHE A 164 -3.34 -7.29 -0.59
CA PHE A 164 -3.72 -7.03 0.81
C PHE A 164 -3.93 -5.54 1.09
N GLY A 165 -4.88 -5.29 2.00
CA GLY A 165 -5.06 -3.99 2.64
C GLY A 165 -5.28 -2.82 1.68
N LYS A 166 -4.98 -1.63 2.21
CA LYS A 166 -4.98 -0.37 1.47
C LYS A 166 -3.61 -0.07 0.91
N ILE A 167 -3.53 0.76 -0.12
CA ILE A 167 -2.28 1.18 -0.73
C ILE A 167 -2.39 2.58 -1.34
N LEU A 168 -1.31 3.33 -1.25
CA LEU A 168 -1.10 4.58 -1.98
C LEU A 168 -0.02 4.33 -3.04
N TRP A 169 -0.38 4.54 -4.29
CA TRP A 169 0.53 4.50 -5.43
C TRP A 169 1.06 5.90 -5.71
N ASN A 170 2.34 6.15 -5.43
CA ASN A 170 2.97 7.43 -5.70
C ASN A 170 3.64 7.40 -7.07
N ILE A 171 3.14 8.20 -8.02
CA ILE A 171 3.53 8.07 -9.43
C ILE A 171 4.68 9.02 -9.75
N HIS A 172 5.79 8.47 -10.25
CA HIS A 172 6.94 9.20 -10.74
C HIS A 172 7.06 8.98 -12.23
N LEU A 173 6.90 10.04 -13.02
CA LEU A 173 6.89 9.96 -14.48
C LEU A 173 8.18 10.56 -15.03
N ALA A 174 8.91 9.79 -15.84
CA ALA A 174 10.08 10.29 -16.55
C ALA A 174 9.71 11.46 -17.47
N PRO A 175 10.65 12.38 -17.74
CA PRO A 175 10.44 13.40 -18.77
C PRO A 175 10.02 12.76 -20.11
N GLY A 176 8.90 13.21 -20.67
CA GLY A 176 8.36 12.68 -21.93
C GLY A 176 7.54 11.40 -21.84
N ALA A 177 7.55 10.69 -20.70
CA ALA A 177 6.67 9.55 -20.48
C ALA A 177 5.21 10.00 -20.38
N ARG A 178 4.29 9.13 -20.80
CA ARG A 178 2.85 9.44 -20.87
C ARG A 178 2.06 8.25 -20.33
N ILE A 179 1.16 8.50 -19.39
CA ILE A 179 0.19 7.49 -18.93
C ILE A 179 -1.13 7.75 -19.68
N SER A 180 -1.62 6.73 -20.37
CA SER A 180 -2.91 6.82 -21.09
C SER A 180 -4.11 6.49 -20.21
N HIS A 181 -3.91 5.62 -19.21
CA HIS A 181 -4.99 5.09 -18.37
C HIS A 181 -4.40 4.36 -17.17
N VAL A 182 -5.13 4.37 -16.05
CA VAL A 182 -4.77 3.62 -14.84
C VAL A 182 -5.95 2.74 -14.42
N VAL A 183 -5.67 1.46 -14.18
CA VAL A 183 -6.59 0.57 -13.45
C VAL A 183 -5.92 0.13 -12.17
N ALA A 184 -6.56 0.40 -11.03
CA ALA A 184 -6.10 -0.09 -9.74
C ALA A 184 -7.07 -1.13 -9.17
N LEU A 185 -6.55 -2.30 -8.84
CA LEU A 185 -7.28 -3.45 -8.31
C LEU A 185 -6.80 -3.74 -6.89
N GLY A 186 -7.65 -3.50 -5.89
CA GLY A 186 -7.25 -3.61 -4.48
C GLY A 186 -8.36 -4.10 -3.56
N VAL A 187 -7.97 -4.88 -2.55
CA VAL A 187 -8.90 -5.42 -1.53
C VAL A 187 -9.15 -4.48 -0.35
N GLY A 188 -8.58 -3.27 -0.39
CA GLY A 188 -8.81 -2.20 0.58
C GLY A 188 -8.92 -0.86 -0.13
N ASP A 189 -8.66 0.22 0.62
CA ASP A 189 -8.72 1.58 0.08
C ASP A 189 -7.56 1.80 -0.91
N ILE A 190 -7.85 2.51 -1.99
CA ILE A 190 -6.88 2.82 -3.05
C ILE A 190 -6.64 4.32 -3.07
N ALA A 191 -5.39 4.73 -3.15
CA ALA A 191 -4.99 6.12 -3.29
C ALA A 191 -3.89 6.29 -4.34
N PHE A 192 -3.82 7.49 -4.91
CA PHE A 192 -2.77 7.95 -5.82
C PHE A 192 -2.20 9.26 -5.34
N ALA A 193 -0.88 9.41 -5.44
CA ALA A 193 -0.22 10.71 -5.34
C ALA A 193 0.54 10.98 -6.64
N ASN A 194 0.71 12.26 -6.97
CA ASN A 194 1.50 12.73 -8.11
C ASN A 194 1.05 12.22 -9.50
N LEU A 195 -0.12 11.58 -9.58
CA LEU A 195 -0.80 11.26 -10.83
C LEU A 195 -1.38 12.53 -11.44
N ASP A 196 -1.20 12.70 -12.74
CA ASP A 196 -1.83 13.78 -13.49
C ASP A 196 -3.36 13.64 -13.39
N PRO A 197 -4.09 14.69 -12.95
CA PRO A 197 -5.54 14.62 -12.76
C PRO A 197 -6.33 14.35 -14.05
N ASP A 198 -5.75 14.58 -15.22
CA ASP A 198 -6.41 14.34 -16.51
C ASP A 198 -6.30 12.88 -16.97
N VAL A 199 -5.45 12.06 -16.31
CA VAL A 199 -5.33 10.64 -16.62
C VAL A 199 -6.59 9.90 -16.15
N PRO A 200 -7.29 9.17 -17.03
CA PRO A 200 -8.44 8.37 -16.62
C PRO A 200 -8.05 7.26 -15.65
N VAL A 201 -8.81 7.13 -14.56
CA VAL A 201 -8.56 6.15 -13.51
C VAL A 201 -9.79 5.30 -13.23
N GLU A 202 -9.61 3.98 -13.22
CA GLU A 202 -10.60 3.02 -12.72
C GLU A 202 -10.10 2.38 -11.41
N MET A 203 -10.70 2.76 -10.29
CA MET A 203 -10.36 2.22 -8.95
C MET A 203 -11.34 1.13 -8.54
N VAL A 204 -10.86 -0.11 -8.41
CA VAL A 204 -11.69 -1.27 -8.11
C VAL A 204 -11.36 -1.78 -6.71
N GLY A 205 -12.17 -1.35 -5.75
CA GLY A 205 -12.05 -1.79 -4.36
C GLY A 205 -12.64 -3.18 -4.10
N ALA A 206 -12.47 -3.64 -2.87
CA ALA A 206 -12.86 -4.98 -2.40
C ALA A 206 -14.31 -5.38 -2.72
N ARG A 207 -15.25 -4.43 -2.62
CA ARG A 207 -16.68 -4.68 -2.87
C ARG A 207 -16.92 -5.05 -4.34
N THR A 208 -16.35 -4.28 -5.27
CA THR A 208 -16.48 -4.52 -6.70
C THR A 208 -15.73 -5.79 -7.10
N LEU A 209 -14.51 -5.99 -6.61
CA LEU A 209 -13.78 -7.24 -6.86
C LEU A 209 -14.57 -8.48 -6.42
N ARG A 210 -15.19 -8.43 -5.24
CA ARG A 210 -16.09 -9.51 -4.76
C ARG A 210 -17.30 -9.71 -5.68
N SER A 211 -17.94 -8.65 -6.18
CA SER A 211 -19.04 -8.80 -7.14
C SER A 211 -18.58 -9.34 -8.49
N CYS A 212 -17.34 -9.06 -8.89
CA CYS A 212 -16.67 -9.69 -10.03
C CYS A 212 -16.23 -11.14 -9.74
N GLY A 213 -16.39 -11.61 -8.50
CA GLY A 213 -15.98 -12.95 -8.08
C GLY A 213 -14.47 -13.16 -8.03
N VAL A 214 -13.67 -12.10 -7.97
CA VAL A 214 -12.20 -12.17 -8.05
C VAL A 214 -11.50 -11.34 -6.99
N GLN A 215 -10.20 -11.56 -6.84
CA GLN A 215 -9.29 -10.80 -5.99
C GLN A 215 -7.88 -10.94 -6.60
N PRO A 216 -7.04 -9.88 -6.60
CA PRO A 216 -5.63 -10.00 -6.95
C PRO A 216 -4.95 -11.16 -6.24
N TRP A 217 -4.30 -12.03 -7.01
CA TRP A 217 -3.66 -13.22 -6.49
C TRP A 217 -2.43 -13.58 -7.33
N ARG A 218 -1.31 -13.88 -6.68
CA ARG A 218 -0.06 -14.26 -7.35
C ARG A 218 0.12 -15.76 -7.46
N GLN A 219 0.82 -16.18 -8.50
CA GLN A 219 1.31 -17.53 -8.66
C GLN A 219 2.37 -17.81 -7.59
N MET A 220 2.27 -18.98 -6.97
CA MET A 220 3.29 -19.45 -6.06
C MET A 220 4.65 -19.55 -6.75
N GLN A 221 5.68 -19.03 -6.09
CA GLN A 221 7.07 -19.13 -6.52
C GLN A 221 7.88 -19.92 -5.50
N ASP A 222 8.92 -20.62 -5.96
CA ASP A 222 9.72 -21.52 -5.12
C ASP A 222 10.40 -20.84 -3.93
N HIS A 223 10.67 -19.53 -4.03
CA HIS A 223 11.33 -18.76 -2.98
C HIS A 223 10.39 -18.37 -1.82
N TRP A 224 9.06 -18.51 -1.97
CA TRP A 224 8.09 -18.16 -0.93
C TRP A 224 8.27 -19.07 0.28
N LEU A 225 8.27 -18.51 1.50
CA LEU A 225 8.36 -19.35 2.70
C LEU A 225 7.18 -20.33 2.78
N PHE A 226 5.99 -19.93 2.33
CA PHE A 226 4.83 -20.84 2.22
C PHE A 226 5.12 -22.07 1.36
N VAL A 227 5.73 -21.89 0.19
CA VAL A 227 6.03 -23.00 -0.73
C VAL A 227 7.14 -23.89 -0.18
N ARG A 228 8.15 -23.30 0.47
CA ARG A 228 9.23 -24.06 1.12
C ARG A 228 8.69 -24.89 2.28
N ASN A 229 7.89 -24.30 3.16
CA ASN A 229 7.25 -25.00 4.27
C ASN A 229 6.35 -26.13 3.78
N ALA A 230 5.66 -25.93 2.65
CA ALA A 230 4.84 -26.96 2.02
C ALA A 230 5.66 -28.14 1.46
N LYS A 231 6.89 -27.90 0.97
CA LYS A 231 7.81 -28.96 0.55
C LYS A 231 8.37 -29.73 1.76
N GLU A 232 8.60 -29.04 2.88
CA GLU A 232 9.12 -29.64 4.11
C GLU A 232 8.05 -30.44 4.87
N ASN A 233 6.78 -30.00 4.86
CA ASN A 233 5.66 -30.66 5.53
C ASN A 233 4.42 -30.83 4.63
N PRO A 234 4.47 -31.70 3.60
CA PRO A 234 3.43 -31.76 2.57
C PRO A 234 2.01 -32.04 3.09
N SER A 235 1.87 -32.93 4.07
CA SER A 235 0.56 -33.31 4.63
C SER A 235 -0.17 -32.16 5.32
N LEU A 236 0.56 -31.20 5.89
CA LEU A 236 -0.02 -30.01 6.53
C LEU A 236 -0.37 -28.89 5.52
N HIS A 237 0.12 -29.01 4.28
CA HIS A 237 0.06 -27.93 3.30
C HIS A 237 -0.65 -28.29 1.99
N GLU A 238 -1.12 -29.53 1.81
CA GLU A 238 -1.83 -29.97 0.61
C GLU A 238 -3.04 -29.07 0.30
N GLU A 239 -3.97 -28.92 1.25
CA GLU A 239 -5.16 -28.08 1.07
C GLU A 239 -4.81 -26.59 0.86
N PRO A 240 -3.95 -25.95 1.69
CA PRO A 240 -3.49 -24.59 1.43
C PRO A 240 -2.88 -24.37 0.05
N VAL A 241 -2.03 -25.30 -0.43
CA VAL A 241 -1.40 -25.24 -1.76
C VAL A 241 -2.45 -25.35 -2.86
N ALA A 242 -3.38 -26.30 -2.74
CA ALA A 242 -4.47 -26.47 -3.69
C ALA A 242 -5.36 -25.22 -3.77
N LYS A 243 -5.73 -24.64 -2.62
CA LYS A 243 -6.50 -23.40 -2.51
C LYS A 243 -5.77 -22.22 -3.17
N ASN A 244 -4.46 -22.09 -2.96
CA ASN A 244 -3.66 -21.04 -3.57
C ASN A 244 -3.65 -21.18 -5.11
N LYS A 245 -3.38 -22.39 -5.63
CA LYS A 245 -3.41 -22.66 -7.08
C LYS A 245 -4.76 -22.34 -7.70
N ALA A 246 -5.86 -22.72 -7.04
CA ALA A 246 -7.21 -22.45 -7.52
C ALA A 246 -7.52 -20.94 -7.56
N ALA A 247 -7.15 -20.20 -6.50
CA ALA A 247 -7.32 -18.76 -6.43
C ALA A 247 -6.53 -18.03 -7.54
N TYR A 248 -5.26 -18.38 -7.74
CA TYR A 248 -4.45 -17.85 -8.84
C TYR A 248 -5.07 -18.12 -10.21
N ARG A 249 -5.43 -19.38 -10.52
CA ARG A 249 -6.03 -19.74 -11.82
C ARG A 249 -7.31 -18.97 -12.10
N LYS A 250 -8.15 -18.79 -11.07
CA LYS A 250 -9.39 -18.01 -11.18
C LYS A 250 -9.08 -16.54 -11.50
N TYR A 251 -8.15 -15.95 -10.77
CA TYR A 251 -7.78 -14.55 -10.94
C TYR A 251 -7.15 -14.31 -12.32
N ASP A 252 -6.16 -15.09 -12.69
CA ASP A 252 -5.43 -14.96 -13.95
C ASP A 252 -6.35 -15.18 -15.17
N SER A 253 -7.28 -16.15 -15.11
CA SER A 253 -8.27 -16.34 -16.17
C SER A 253 -9.18 -15.13 -16.34
N TRP A 254 -9.64 -14.54 -15.24
CA TRP A 254 -10.42 -13.31 -15.29
C TRP A 254 -9.59 -12.13 -15.80
N PHE A 255 -8.35 -11.99 -15.33
CA PHE A 255 -7.44 -10.91 -15.72
C PHE A 255 -7.16 -10.96 -17.23
N LYS A 256 -6.94 -12.16 -17.78
CA LYS A 256 -6.81 -12.37 -19.22
C LYS A 256 -8.07 -11.97 -19.98
N SER A 257 -9.25 -12.29 -19.47
CA SER A 257 -10.51 -11.85 -20.09
C SER A 257 -10.66 -10.32 -20.06
N ALA A 258 -10.28 -9.71 -18.93
CA ALA A 258 -10.39 -8.28 -18.66
C ALA A 258 -9.42 -7.44 -19.50
N PHE A 259 -8.15 -7.83 -19.57
CA PHE A 259 -7.07 -7.00 -20.13
C PHE A 259 -6.38 -7.62 -21.36
N GLY A 260 -6.65 -8.88 -21.69
CA GLY A 260 -6.03 -9.56 -22.84
C GLY A 260 -4.65 -10.17 -22.58
N ILE A 261 -4.05 -9.93 -21.42
CA ILE A 261 -2.75 -10.47 -20.99
C ILE A 261 -2.87 -11.33 -19.73
N ARG A 262 -1.86 -12.14 -19.40
CA ARG A 262 -1.83 -12.91 -18.15
C ARG A 262 -1.54 -12.01 -16.95
N SER A 263 -2.02 -12.36 -15.76
CA SER A 263 -1.89 -11.49 -14.57
C SER A 263 -0.45 -11.26 -14.13
N GLU A 264 0.45 -12.16 -14.52
CA GLU A 264 1.90 -12.08 -14.23
C GLU A 264 2.76 -11.85 -15.47
N GLN A 265 2.17 -11.48 -16.60
CA GLN A 265 2.95 -11.05 -17.76
C GLN A 265 3.57 -9.68 -17.50
N ASN A 266 4.89 -9.55 -17.71
CA ASN A 266 5.68 -8.31 -17.54
C ASN A 266 5.44 -7.66 -16.17
N LEU A 267 5.49 -8.47 -15.10
CA LEU A 267 4.98 -8.12 -13.79
C LEU A 267 6.04 -7.50 -12.87
N ALA A 268 6.06 -6.19 -12.71
CA ALA A 268 6.90 -5.55 -11.70
C ALA A 268 6.34 -5.72 -10.27
N GLY A 269 7.24 -5.95 -9.32
CA GLY A 269 6.95 -5.95 -7.88
C GLY A 269 7.08 -7.29 -7.16
N VAL A 270 7.07 -7.23 -5.83
CA VAL A 270 7.16 -8.38 -4.92
C VAL A 270 6.09 -8.26 -3.82
N GLU A 271 6.08 -9.19 -2.85
CA GLU A 271 5.04 -9.21 -1.82
C GLU A 271 4.99 -7.90 -1.03
N ARG A 272 6.13 -7.38 -0.62
CA ARG A 272 6.22 -6.07 0.02
C ARG A 272 7.21 -5.21 -0.74
N SER A 273 6.72 -4.44 -1.70
CA SER A 273 7.54 -3.49 -2.44
C SER A 273 7.59 -2.13 -1.73
N THR A 274 8.68 -1.40 -1.93
CA THR A 274 8.74 0.05 -1.67
C THR A 274 8.68 0.81 -2.98
N HIS A 275 9.39 0.31 -4.00
CA HIS A 275 9.49 0.94 -5.31
C HIS A 275 9.33 -0.11 -6.40
N VAL A 276 8.67 0.25 -7.49
CA VAL A 276 8.56 -0.59 -8.70
C VAL A 276 8.93 0.22 -9.94
N LEU A 277 9.56 -0.43 -10.92
CA LEU A 277 9.93 0.15 -12.20
C LEU A 277 9.00 -0.36 -13.29
N VAL A 278 8.45 0.57 -14.08
CA VAL A 278 7.58 0.31 -15.23
C VAL A 278 8.24 0.91 -16.46
N GLY A 279 8.78 0.05 -17.32
CA GLY A 279 9.63 0.44 -18.45
C GLY A 279 11.10 0.09 -18.21
N PRO A 280 11.99 0.47 -19.15
CA PRO A 280 13.41 0.16 -19.07
C PRO A 280 14.11 0.93 -17.96
N LEU A 281 15.21 0.39 -17.43
CA LEU A 281 16.07 1.14 -16.52
C LEU A 281 16.75 2.28 -17.30
N PRO A 282 16.75 3.53 -16.79
CA PRO A 282 17.47 4.63 -17.42
C PRO A 282 18.97 4.31 -17.58
N GLU A 283 19.51 4.58 -18.78
CA GLU A 283 20.93 4.31 -19.08
C GLU A 283 21.85 5.42 -18.55
N THR A 284 21.34 6.65 -18.48
CA THR A 284 22.11 7.83 -18.07
C THR A 284 21.51 8.53 -16.86
N LEU A 285 22.29 9.43 -16.24
CA LEU A 285 21.82 10.28 -15.14
C LEU A 285 20.69 11.22 -15.56
N ASP A 286 20.76 11.73 -16.79
CA ASP A 286 19.81 12.73 -17.31
C ASP A 286 18.44 12.09 -17.63
N ASP A 287 18.42 10.77 -17.89
CA ASP A 287 17.20 9.99 -18.14
C ASP A 287 16.49 9.54 -16.85
N ARG A 288 17.10 9.78 -15.68
CA ARG A 288 16.49 9.40 -14.39
C ARG A 288 15.27 10.26 -14.08
N VAL A 289 14.29 9.61 -13.46
CA VAL A 289 13.04 10.25 -13.05
C VAL A 289 13.30 11.16 -11.84
N PRO A 290 12.87 12.43 -11.87
CA PRO A 290 12.91 13.26 -10.67
C PRO A 290 11.99 12.70 -9.58
N PHE A 291 12.51 12.50 -8.37
CA PHE A 291 11.69 12.06 -7.25
C PHE A 291 10.61 13.09 -6.92
N ARG A 292 9.37 12.64 -6.76
CA ARG A 292 8.22 13.47 -6.41
C ARG A 292 7.75 13.07 -5.01
N PRO A 293 8.07 13.86 -3.98
CA PRO A 293 7.68 13.49 -2.62
C PRO A 293 6.16 13.54 -2.44
N LEU A 294 5.66 12.84 -1.42
CA LEU A 294 4.26 12.98 -0.99
C LEU A 294 4.00 14.35 -0.36
N GLY A 295 5.01 14.93 0.28
CA GLY A 295 4.94 16.28 0.85
C GLY A 295 4.46 17.29 -0.19
N GLY A 296 3.35 17.97 0.10
CA GLY A 296 2.77 18.98 -0.80
C GLY A 296 1.97 18.43 -1.99
N SER A 297 1.85 17.11 -2.14
CA SER A 297 1.12 16.49 -3.27
C SER A 297 -0.41 16.63 -3.15
N LEU A 298 -1.08 16.49 -4.29
CA LEU A 298 -2.49 16.13 -4.34
C LEU A 298 -2.61 14.60 -4.27
N VAL A 299 -3.44 14.12 -3.35
CA VAL A 299 -3.79 12.70 -3.22
C VAL A 299 -5.24 12.49 -3.64
N ILE A 300 -5.47 11.57 -4.56
CA ILE A 300 -6.81 11.11 -4.96
C ILE A 300 -7.03 9.74 -4.34
N MET A 301 -8.15 9.53 -3.64
CA MET A 301 -8.40 8.24 -2.99
C MET A 301 -9.87 7.82 -3.01
N THR A 302 -10.11 6.52 -2.80
CA THR A 302 -11.46 6.00 -2.57
C THR A 302 -12.06 6.55 -1.27
N PRO A 303 -13.39 6.69 -1.15
CA PRO A 303 -14.02 7.22 0.06
C PRO A 303 -13.78 6.33 1.27
N VAL A 304 -13.51 6.95 2.42
CA VAL A 304 -13.26 6.26 3.70
C VAL A 304 -14.13 6.84 4.82
N GLU A 305 -14.37 6.05 5.87
CA GLU A 305 -15.22 6.49 7.00
C GLU A 305 -14.58 7.59 7.85
N ASN A 306 -13.28 7.44 8.16
CA ASN A 306 -12.51 8.43 8.88
C ASN A 306 -11.13 8.57 8.23
N ILE A 307 -10.62 9.80 8.26
CA ILE A 307 -9.29 10.13 7.75
C ILE A 307 -8.59 11.13 8.66
N ALA A 308 -7.28 10.98 8.82
CA ALA A 308 -6.41 12.04 9.30
C ALA A 308 -5.20 12.17 8.38
N VAL A 309 -4.94 13.39 7.93
CA VAL A 309 -3.66 13.78 7.34
C VAL A 309 -2.92 14.55 8.44
N ALA A 310 -1.93 13.91 9.06
CA ALA A 310 -1.23 14.44 10.22
C ALA A 310 0.07 13.67 10.46
N GLY A 311 0.99 14.23 11.24
CA GLY A 311 2.08 13.45 11.84
C GLY A 311 1.53 12.38 12.81
N LYS A 312 2.37 11.45 13.24
CA LYS A 312 1.96 10.31 14.07
C LYS A 312 1.17 10.74 15.33
N SER A 313 1.70 11.69 16.10
CA SER A 313 1.05 12.17 17.34
C SER A 313 -0.31 12.83 17.06
N GLY A 314 -0.41 13.63 16.00
CA GLY A 314 -1.68 14.26 15.63
C GLY A 314 -2.75 13.27 15.17
N TYR A 315 -2.34 12.14 14.58
CA TYR A 315 -3.25 11.02 14.34
C TYR A 315 -3.68 10.36 15.66
N GLU A 316 -2.73 10.05 16.54
CA GLU A 316 -3.00 9.34 17.79
C GLU A 316 -4.00 10.10 18.68
N ASP A 317 -3.85 11.42 18.78
CA ASP A 317 -4.78 12.29 19.51
C ASP A 317 -6.20 12.22 18.94
N LYS A 318 -6.34 12.29 17.61
CA LYS A 318 -7.64 12.21 16.93
C LYS A 318 -8.30 10.85 17.13
N ALA A 319 -7.53 9.77 17.04
CA ALA A 319 -8.05 8.42 17.26
C ALA A 319 -8.46 8.22 18.73
N MET A 320 -7.64 8.66 19.69
CA MET A 320 -7.97 8.57 21.12
C MET A 320 -9.19 9.39 21.51
N ALA A 321 -9.41 10.55 20.89
CA ALA A 321 -10.61 11.35 21.12
C ALA A 321 -11.91 10.60 20.77
N GLN A 322 -11.86 9.65 19.82
CA GLN A 322 -13.01 8.78 19.50
C GLN A 322 -13.08 7.53 20.39
N ILE A 323 -11.93 7.02 20.85
CA ILE A 323 -11.85 5.77 21.62
C ILE A 323 -12.19 6.01 23.10
N ARG A 324 -11.65 7.06 23.74
CA ARG A 324 -11.79 7.31 25.19
C ARG A 324 -13.24 7.33 25.67
N PRO A 325 -14.19 8.03 25.00
CA PRO A 325 -15.58 8.04 25.44
C PRO A 325 -16.22 6.65 25.47
N LEU A 326 -15.84 5.77 24.53
CA LEU A 326 -16.34 4.39 24.50
C LEU A 326 -15.75 3.54 25.62
N VAL A 327 -14.49 3.79 26.00
CA VAL A 327 -13.83 3.15 27.14
C VAL A 327 -14.48 3.59 28.45
N ASP A 328 -14.67 4.90 28.64
CA ASP A 328 -15.28 5.44 29.86
C ASP A 328 -16.71 4.93 30.04
N LYS A 329 -17.50 4.90 28.96
CA LYS A 329 -18.82 4.26 28.95
C LYS A 329 -18.76 2.79 29.37
N ALA A 330 -17.83 2.00 28.82
CA ALA A 330 -17.69 0.58 29.13
C ALA A 330 -17.23 0.33 30.58
N LEU A 331 -16.55 1.30 31.20
CA LEU A 331 -16.08 1.23 32.58
C LEU A 331 -17.07 1.89 33.57
N GLY A 332 -18.22 2.39 33.12
CA GLY A 332 -19.19 3.08 33.97
C GLY A 332 -18.69 4.43 34.50
N ARG A 333 -17.77 5.09 33.79
CA ARG A 333 -17.16 6.38 34.14
C ARG A 333 -17.82 7.58 33.45
N ASP A 334 -18.82 7.36 32.61
CA ASP A 334 -19.63 8.42 32.02
C ASP A 334 -20.39 9.14 33.14
N SER A 335 -19.83 10.24 33.62
CA SER A 335 -20.49 11.18 34.52
C SER A 335 -21.55 11.95 33.75
N THR A 336 -22.75 11.37 33.62
CA THR A 336 -23.93 12.23 33.62
C THR A 336 -23.94 12.94 34.96
N ALA A 337 -23.80 14.27 34.90
CA ALA A 337 -24.02 15.17 36.00
C ALA A 337 -25.39 14.88 36.65
N ASN A 338 -25.42 14.05 37.68
CA ASN A 338 -26.43 14.16 38.72
C ASN A 338 -26.08 15.40 39.53
N THR A 339 -26.39 16.57 38.97
CA THR A 339 -26.80 17.70 39.79
C THR A 339 -28.20 17.37 40.33
N ASN A 340 -28.26 16.42 41.27
CA ASN A 340 -29.31 16.47 42.27
C ASN A 340 -28.94 17.66 43.15
N SER A 341 -29.56 18.79 42.82
CA SER A 341 -29.89 19.84 43.77
C SER A 341 -30.70 19.20 44.89
N GLY A 342 -29.98 18.68 45.88
CA GLY A 342 -30.54 18.18 47.11
C GLY A 342 -30.69 19.33 48.10
N SER A 343 -31.93 19.80 48.21
CA SER A 343 -32.60 20.44 49.35
C SER A 343 -32.11 21.80 49.83
#